data_AF-A0A1G7TNX7-F1
#
_entry.id   AF-A0A1G7TNX7-F1
#
_cell.length_a   1.000
_cell.length_b   1.000
_cell.length_c   1.000
_cell.angle_alpha   90.00
_cell.angle_beta   90.00
_cell.angle_gamma   90.00
#
_symmetry.space_group_name_H-M   'P 1'
#
loop_
_entity.id
_entity.type
_entity.pdbx_description
1 polymer ?
#
loop_
_entity_poly.entity_id
_entity_poly.type
_entity_poly.pdbx_seq_one_letter_code
_entity_poly.pdbx_strand_id
1 'polypeptide(L)'
;MFVLSSFFISADSFAIASDELLSKEDFLQMVTNDNNYVKYKNDLIKSEPKLVNYLRNENNKPYGYIAQFEFEYGYDVQETIQLASLLTFTYDVKKKQVDTLIIDYSKSYSDGKIYVRDHAGDIQASYQVNENENLRSYLTSLTDKAEKLKKSYDSDVTLVDRYCWTCTRYEEYGDTYEGTCAAIVGGACVFADKIPFGRIICAGATVIGCYVPPYKICAEGRWNTRCPVEE
;
A
#
# COMPACT_ATOMS: atom_id res chain seq x y z
N MET A 1 -10.93 78.47 0.17
CA MET A 1 -10.94 77.58 1.34
C MET A 1 -10.65 76.17 0.84
N PHE A 2 -9.41 75.71 1.02
CA PHE A 2 -8.95 74.38 0.63
C PHE A 2 -9.48 73.36 1.65
N VAL A 3 -10.10 72.27 1.17
CA VAL A 3 -10.26 71.04 1.97
C VAL A 3 -9.90 69.87 1.07
N LEU A 4 -8.65 69.41 1.22
CA LEU A 4 -8.19 68.08 0.84
C LEU A 4 -8.64 67.10 1.94
N SER A 5 -9.27 65.99 1.58
CA SER A 5 -9.19 64.73 2.34
C SER A 5 -9.71 63.60 1.44
N SER A 6 -8.80 62.94 0.72
CA SER A 6 -8.11 61.71 1.14
C SER A 6 -8.98 60.48 0.92
N PHE A 7 -8.81 59.88 -0.26
CA PHE A 7 -9.18 58.51 -0.59
C PHE A 7 -8.51 57.56 0.40
N PHE A 8 -9.30 56.84 1.20
CA PHE A 8 -8.86 55.59 1.80
C PHE A 8 -9.25 54.47 0.85
N ILE A 9 -8.35 54.13 -0.07
CA ILE A 9 -8.37 52.82 -0.70
C ILE A 9 -7.86 51.87 0.38
N SER A 10 -8.78 51.23 1.10
CA SER A 10 -8.44 50.08 1.91
C SER A 10 -8.09 48.96 0.94
N ALA A 11 -6.80 48.77 0.72
CA ALA A 11 -6.28 47.58 0.11
C ALA A 11 -6.48 46.46 1.14
N ASP A 12 -7.63 45.78 1.06
CA ASP A 12 -7.76 44.43 1.57
C ASP A 12 -6.78 43.56 0.76
N SER A 13 -5.53 43.58 1.19
CA SER A 13 -4.54 42.58 0.88
C SER A 13 -5.02 41.30 1.54
N PHE A 14 -5.96 40.61 0.89
CA PHE A 14 -6.08 39.17 1.01
C PHE A 14 -4.77 38.60 0.47
N ALA A 15 -3.75 38.61 1.33
CA ALA A 15 -2.66 37.68 1.23
C ALA A 15 -3.32 36.30 1.31
N ILE A 16 -3.59 35.72 0.15
CA ILE A 16 -3.82 34.29 0.01
C ILE A 16 -2.53 33.70 0.56
N ALA A 17 -2.56 33.25 1.82
CA ALA A 17 -1.47 32.50 2.40
C ALA A 17 -1.20 31.38 1.40
N SER A 18 -0.03 31.42 0.76
CA SER A 18 0.45 30.24 0.06
C SER A 18 0.57 29.19 1.15
N ASP A 19 -0.37 28.26 1.19
CA ASP A 19 -0.30 27.09 2.06
C ASP A 19 1.00 26.37 1.67
N GLU A 20 2.07 26.69 2.40
CA GLU A 20 3.42 26.26 2.10
C GLU A 20 3.51 24.77 2.39
N LEU A 21 4.13 24.04 1.46
CA LEU A 21 4.31 22.61 1.60
C LEU A 21 5.27 22.38 2.78
N LEU A 22 4.84 21.59 3.78
CA LEU A 22 5.71 21.24 4.91
C LEU A 22 6.92 20.44 4.46
N SER A 23 7.95 20.34 5.31
CA SER A 23 9.15 19.56 4.95
C SER A 23 8.86 18.07 4.87
N LYS A 24 9.66 17.32 4.11
CA LYS A 24 9.52 15.86 4.03
C LYS A 24 9.72 15.21 5.41
N GLU A 25 10.59 15.78 6.22
CA GLU A 25 10.89 15.36 7.58
C GLU A 25 9.66 15.55 8.49
N ASP A 26 9.02 16.72 8.42
CA ASP A 26 7.78 16.98 9.18
C ASP A 26 6.67 16.02 8.76
N PHE A 27 6.54 15.74 7.46
CA PHE A 27 5.57 14.75 6.95
C PHE A 27 5.81 13.38 7.57
N LEU A 28 7.06 12.90 7.56
CA LEU A 28 7.41 11.59 8.11
C LEU A 28 7.24 11.55 9.63
N GLN A 29 7.44 12.67 10.32
CA GLN A 29 7.11 12.78 11.74
C GLN A 29 5.61 12.67 11.98
N MET A 30 4.78 13.30 11.16
CA MET A 30 3.32 13.13 11.23
C MET A 30 2.92 11.68 10.98
N VAL A 31 3.54 11.01 10.01
CA VAL A 31 3.29 9.59 9.71
C VAL A 31 3.65 8.70 10.89
N THR A 32 4.83 8.87 11.49
CA THR A 32 5.27 8.01 12.60
C THR A 32 4.46 8.22 13.89
N ASN A 33 3.78 9.36 14.02
CA ASN A 33 2.83 9.66 15.09
C ASN A 33 1.40 9.22 14.79
N ASP A 34 1.08 8.80 13.55
CA ASP A 34 -0.26 8.36 13.18
C ASP A 34 -0.63 7.04 13.89
N ASN A 35 -1.90 6.93 14.32
CA ASN A 35 -2.38 5.74 15.03
C ASN A 35 -2.23 4.45 14.22
N ASN A 36 -2.38 4.50 12.89
CA ASN A 36 -2.20 3.32 12.04
C ASN A 36 -0.75 2.93 11.90
N TYR A 37 0.17 3.90 11.86
CA TYR A 37 1.60 3.58 11.92
C TYR A 37 1.93 2.88 13.23
N VAL A 38 1.50 3.47 14.36
CA VAL A 38 1.74 2.87 15.69
C VAL A 38 1.14 1.48 15.80
N LYS A 39 -0.05 1.26 15.22
CA LYS A 39 -0.74 -0.04 15.20
C LYS A 39 0.06 -1.10 14.44
N TYR A 40 0.57 -0.78 13.24
CA TYR A 40 1.19 -1.76 12.34
C TYR A 40 2.73 -1.74 12.34
N LYS A 41 3.38 -0.90 13.15
CA LYS A 41 4.85 -0.71 13.13
C LYS A 41 5.65 -2.02 13.33
N ASN A 42 5.10 -2.98 14.07
CA ASN A 42 5.76 -4.24 14.36
C ASN A 42 5.61 -5.26 13.21
N ASP A 43 4.65 -5.03 12.33
CA ASP A 43 4.39 -5.87 11.16
C ASP A 43 5.11 -5.33 9.91
N LEU A 44 5.76 -4.16 10.01
CA LEU A 44 6.54 -3.58 8.92
C LEU A 44 7.75 -4.46 8.59
N ILE A 45 7.99 -4.69 7.30
CA ILE A 45 9.20 -5.37 6.82
C ILE A 45 10.44 -4.50 7.10
N LYS A 46 10.30 -3.18 6.93
CA LYS A 46 11.32 -2.17 7.27
C LYS A 46 10.65 -0.97 7.93
N SER A 47 11.34 -0.38 8.91
CA SER A 47 10.89 0.83 9.60
C SER A 47 10.95 2.09 8.72
N GLU A 48 11.73 2.07 7.64
CA GLU A 48 11.81 3.16 6.68
C GLU A 48 10.78 2.99 5.55
N PRO A 49 10.17 4.08 5.08
CA PRO A 49 9.25 4.00 3.95
C PRO A 49 9.98 3.54 2.70
N LYS A 50 9.37 2.59 2.00
CA LYS A 50 9.81 2.10 0.71
C LYS A 50 9.75 3.18 -0.37
N LEU A 51 8.76 4.08 -0.27
CA LEU A 51 8.59 5.23 -1.15
C LEU A 51 8.23 6.46 -0.32
N VAL A 52 8.81 7.61 -0.67
CA VAL A 52 8.27 8.92 -0.28
C VAL A 52 8.33 9.87 -1.46
N ASN A 53 7.17 10.36 -1.91
CA ASN A 53 7.02 11.21 -3.09
C ASN A 53 6.07 12.38 -2.84
N TYR A 54 6.09 13.34 -3.77
CA TYR A 54 5.08 14.38 -3.85
C TYR A 54 3.78 13.83 -4.44
N LEU A 55 2.66 14.27 -3.89
CA LEU A 55 1.38 14.25 -4.59
C LEU A 55 1.30 15.46 -5.52
N ARG A 56 1.01 15.22 -6.79
CA ARG A 56 1.00 16.24 -7.85
C ARG A 56 -0.38 16.39 -8.48
N ASN A 57 -0.80 17.62 -8.74
CA ASN A 57 -2.05 17.88 -9.44
C ASN A 57 -1.87 17.79 -10.96
N GLU A 58 -2.96 17.98 -11.72
CA GLU A 58 -2.98 17.92 -13.19
C GLU A 58 -1.95 18.83 -13.88
N ASN A 59 -1.54 19.92 -13.23
CA ASN A 59 -0.52 20.84 -13.72
C ASN A 59 0.90 20.47 -13.25
N ASN A 60 1.10 19.23 -12.77
CA ASN A 60 2.33 18.71 -12.20
C ASN A 60 2.84 19.47 -10.95
N LYS A 61 2.01 20.31 -10.34
CA LYS A 61 2.38 21.08 -9.14
C LYS A 61 2.19 20.21 -7.88
N PRO A 62 3.19 20.17 -6.97
CA PRO A 62 3.05 19.45 -5.73
C PRO A 62 1.98 20.11 -4.85
N TYR A 63 1.15 19.29 -4.18
CA TYR A 63 0.14 19.74 -3.23
C TYR A 63 0.12 18.92 -1.94
N GLY A 64 1.03 17.97 -1.81
CA GLY A 64 1.06 17.04 -0.71
C GLY A 64 2.19 16.02 -0.81
N TYR A 65 2.13 15.01 0.05
CA TYR A 65 3.07 13.89 0.09
C TYR A 65 2.37 12.55 0.13
N ILE A 66 3.07 11.52 -0.34
CA ILE A 66 2.71 10.11 -0.17
C ILE A 66 3.92 9.36 0.39
N ALA A 67 3.71 8.53 1.40
CA ALA A 67 4.68 7.57 1.91
C ALA A 67 4.08 6.16 1.86
N GLN A 68 4.89 5.16 1.52
CA GLN A 68 4.46 3.75 1.49
C GLN A 68 5.45 2.88 2.26
N PHE A 69 4.93 2.01 3.10
CA PHE A 69 5.68 1.01 3.86
C PHE A 69 5.20 -0.37 3.45
N GLU A 70 6.14 -1.32 3.37
CA GLU A 70 5.83 -2.72 3.13
C GLU A 70 5.63 -3.41 4.48
N PHE A 71 4.55 -4.18 4.61
CA PHE A 71 4.20 -4.81 5.87
C PHE A 71 3.44 -6.12 5.68
N GLU A 72 3.53 -6.97 6.69
CA GLU A 72 2.78 -8.21 6.78
C GLU A 72 1.36 -7.89 7.23
N TYR A 73 0.37 -8.30 6.43
CA TYR A 73 -1.02 -7.98 6.71
C TYR A 73 -1.92 -9.11 6.22
N GLY A 74 -2.87 -9.53 7.06
CA GLY A 74 -3.92 -10.47 6.67
C GLY A 74 -3.41 -11.88 6.29
N TYR A 75 -2.19 -12.25 6.69
CA TYR A 75 -1.60 -13.55 6.36
C TYR A 75 -2.37 -14.70 7.00
N ASP A 76 -2.61 -15.75 6.21
CA ASP A 76 -3.09 -17.03 6.70
C ASP A 76 -1.90 -17.99 6.83
N VAL A 77 -1.78 -18.65 7.99
CA VAL A 77 -0.74 -19.65 8.28
C VAL A 77 -0.83 -20.89 7.37
N GLN A 78 -1.95 -21.07 6.65
CA GLN A 78 -2.15 -22.16 5.70
C GLN A 78 -1.73 -21.80 4.26
N GLU A 79 -1.48 -20.52 3.96
CA GLU A 79 -1.14 -20.09 2.61
C GLU A 79 0.32 -20.44 2.25
N THR A 80 0.51 -21.07 1.09
CA THR A 80 1.83 -21.47 0.57
C THR A 80 2.65 -20.27 0.09
N ILE A 81 1.97 -19.19 -0.32
CA ILE A 81 2.59 -17.96 -0.80
C ILE A 81 1.93 -16.81 -0.05
N GLN A 82 2.74 -15.97 0.59
CA GLN A 82 2.30 -14.77 1.30
C GLN A 82 2.91 -13.55 0.64
N LEU A 83 2.09 -12.55 0.34
CA LEU A 83 2.48 -11.32 -0.36
C LEU A 83 2.39 -10.13 0.60
N ALA A 84 3.48 -9.37 0.72
CA ALA A 84 3.50 -8.15 1.50
C ALA A 84 2.44 -7.16 1.00
N SER A 85 1.82 -6.47 1.94
CA SER A 85 0.88 -5.38 1.65
C SER A 85 1.57 -4.03 1.77
N LEU A 86 0.89 -2.96 1.35
CA LEU A 86 1.38 -1.60 1.48
C LEU A 86 0.55 -0.80 2.47
N LEU A 87 1.19 -0.31 3.53
CA LEU A 87 0.63 0.71 4.41
C LEU A 87 1.00 2.07 3.83
N THR A 88 0.01 2.80 3.32
CA THR A 88 0.21 4.04 2.58
C THR A 88 -0.38 5.22 3.33
N PHE A 89 0.41 6.28 3.45
CA PHE A 89 0.02 7.54 4.08
C PHE A 89 0.07 8.65 3.04
N THR A 90 -0.95 9.50 3.04
CA THR A 90 -1.00 10.69 2.18
C THR A 90 -1.27 11.94 3.00
N TYR A 91 -0.57 13.01 2.70
CA TYR A 91 -0.80 14.33 3.30
C TYR A 91 -1.23 15.31 2.22
N ASP A 92 -2.40 15.93 2.37
CA ASP A 92 -2.89 17.02 1.51
C ASP A 92 -2.78 18.33 2.28
N VAL A 93 -2.00 19.29 1.76
CA VAL A 93 -1.75 20.57 2.43
C VAL A 93 -3.04 21.34 2.72
N LYS A 94 -4.05 21.23 1.85
CA LYS A 94 -5.33 21.93 2.05
C LYS A 94 -6.12 21.34 3.21
N LYS A 95 -6.03 20.02 3.40
CA LYS A 95 -6.73 19.33 4.50
C LYS A 95 -5.95 19.39 5.81
N LYS A 96 -4.63 19.59 5.75
CA LYS A 96 -3.72 19.56 6.92
C LYS A 96 -3.85 18.29 7.75
N GLN A 97 -4.15 17.16 7.08
CA GLN A 97 -4.34 15.86 7.71
C GLN A 97 -3.59 14.77 6.95
N VAL A 98 -3.14 13.76 7.69
CA VAL A 98 -2.65 12.51 7.12
C VAL A 98 -3.83 11.57 6.96
N ASP A 99 -4.06 11.10 5.74
CA ASP A 99 -5.00 10.03 5.42
C ASP A 99 -4.21 8.71 5.28
N THR A 100 -4.73 7.60 5.80
CA THR A 100 -4.12 6.26 5.71
C THR A 100 -4.99 5.32 4.89
N LEU A 101 -4.34 4.48 4.08
CA LEU A 101 -4.95 3.39 3.33
C LEU A 101 -4.05 2.15 3.34
N ILE A 102 -4.65 0.98 3.19
CA ILE A 102 -3.94 -0.28 3.02
C ILE A 102 -4.21 -0.81 1.61
N ILE A 103 -3.15 -1.10 0.86
CA ILE A 103 -3.24 -1.88 -0.37
C ILE A 103 -2.91 -3.32 0.02
N ASP A 104 -3.97 -4.10 0.18
CA ASP A 104 -3.97 -5.44 0.73
C ASP A 104 -3.79 -6.47 -0.39
N TYR A 105 -2.59 -7.06 -0.40
CA TYR A 105 -2.22 -8.13 -1.33
C TYR A 105 -2.41 -9.53 -0.74
N SER A 106 -2.84 -9.66 0.52
CA SER A 106 -2.88 -10.94 1.26
C SER A 106 -3.70 -12.02 0.55
N LYS A 107 -4.76 -11.62 -0.17
CA LYS A 107 -5.64 -12.53 -0.90
C LYS A 107 -5.39 -12.59 -2.41
N SER A 108 -4.41 -11.84 -2.92
CA SER A 108 -4.10 -11.79 -4.36
C SER A 108 -3.82 -13.17 -4.95
N TYR A 109 -3.21 -14.06 -4.15
CA TYR A 109 -2.94 -15.42 -4.58
C TYR A 109 -4.14 -16.36 -4.41
N SER A 110 -4.87 -16.27 -3.29
CA SER A 110 -5.93 -17.23 -2.94
C SER A 110 -7.28 -16.94 -3.59
N ASP A 111 -7.66 -15.67 -3.76
CA ASP A 111 -8.94 -15.28 -4.39
C ASP A 111 -8.76 -14.43 -5.67
N GLY A 112 -7.52 -14.15 -6.05
CA GLY A 112 -7.19 -13.42 -7.27
C GLY A 112 -7.47 -11.91 -7.19
N LYS A 113 -7.64 -11.34 -5.98
CA LYS A 113 -7.99 -9.92 -5.80
C LYS A 113 -7.00 -9.17 -4.91
N ILE A 114 -6.84 -7.90 -5.24
CA ILE A 114 -6.16 -6.90 -4.41
C ILE A 114 -7.21 -5.96 -3.85
N TYR A 115 -7.17 -5.70 -2.55
CA TYR A 115 -8.14 -4.83 -1.88
C TYR A 115 -7.51 -3.49 -1.53
N VAL A 116 -8.25 -2.41 -1.70
CA VAL A 116 -7.91 -1.12 -1.11
C VAL A 116 -8.82 -0.93 0.10
N ARG A 117 -8.21 -0.80 1.27
CA ARG A 117 -8.90 -0.64 2.55
C ARG A 117 -8.61 0.74 3.13
N ASP A 118 -9.57 1.26 3.88
CA ASP A 118 -9.37 2.49 4.65
C ASP A 118 -8.60 2.23 5.96
N HIS A 119 -8.48 3.28 6.77
CA HIS A 119 -7.85 3.23 8.09
C HIS A 119 -8.54 2.30 9.10
N ALA A 120 -9.84 2.01 8.93
CA ALA A 120 -10.56 1.05 9.78
C ALA A 120 -10.34 -0.40 9.32
N GLY A 121 -9.86 -0.60 8.09
CA GLY A 121 -9.70 -1.91 7.46
C GLY A 121 -10.87 -2.31 6.56
N ASP A 122 -11.85 -1.40 6.40
CA ASP A 122 -13.03 -1.63 5.56
C ASP A 122 -12.65 -1.54 4.08
N ILE A 123 -13.18 -2.47 3.29
CA ILE A 123 -12.90 -2.57 1.85
C ILE A 123 -13.58 -1.41 1.13
N GLN A 124 -12.78 -0.57 0.48
CA GLN A 124 -13.24 0.57 -0.34
C GLN A 124 -13.27 0.21 -1.82
N ALA A 125 -12.34 -0.61 -2.28
CA ALA A 125 -12.28 -1.10 -3.66
C ALA A 125 -11.59 -2.46 -3.74
N SER A 126 -11.82 -3.18 -4.84
CA SER A 126 -11.12 -4.42 -5.17
C SER A 126 -10.73 -4.44 -6.64
N TYR A 127 -9.57 -5.00 -6.94
CA TYR A 127 -9.01 -5.11 -8.29
C TYR A 127 -8.72 -6.58 -8.60
N GLN A 128 -9.11 -7.02 -9.79
CA GLN A 128 -8.85 -8.39 -10.24
C GLN A 128 -7.42 -8.49 -10.77
N VAL A 129 -6.66 -9.46 -10.28
CA VAL A 129 -5.26 -9.63 -10.70
C VAL A 129 -5.14 -10.00 -12.17
N ASN A 130 -6.09 -10.77 -12.71
CA ASN A 130 -6.09 -11.21 -14.10
C ASN A 130 -6.24 -10.06 -15.12
N GLU A 131 -6.74 -8.90 -14.71
CA GLU A 131 -6.86 -7.70 -15.54
C GLU A 131 -5.53 -6.95 -15.69
N ASN A 132 -4.54 -7.24 -14.85
CA ASN A 132 -3.19 -6.66 -14.92
C ASN A 132 -2.20 -7.72 -15.40
N GLU A 133 -1.64 -7.52 -16.60
CA GLU A 133 -0.69 -8.46 -17.19
C GLU A 133 0.60 -8.64 -16.38
N ASN A 134 1.13 -7.57 -15.79
CA ASN A 134 2.33 -7.61 -14.97
C ASN A 134 2.10 -8.46 -13.71
N LEU A 135 1.00 -8.20 -13.00
CA LEU A 135 0.65 -8.96 -11.81
C LEU A 135 0.30 -10.41 -12.13
N ARG A 136 -0.42 -10.66 -13.23
CA ARG A 136 -0.73 -12.02 -13.71
C ARG A 136 0.55 -12.81 -14.02
N SER A 137 1.48 -12.22 -14.76
CA SER A 137 2.78 -12.81 -15.08
C SER A 137 3.59 -13.09 -13.82
N TYR A 138 3.59 -12.11 -12.89
CA TYR A 138 4.25 -12.24 -11.61
C TYR A 138 3.70 -13.41 -10.78
N LEU A 139 2.39 -13.49 -10.54
CA LEU A 139 1.78 -14.59 -9.78
C LEU A 139 1.98 -15.97 -10.45
N THR A 140 2.01 -16.01 -11.78
CA THR A 140 2.35 -17.24 -12.52
C THR A 140 3.77 -17.69 -12.18
N SER A 141 4.73 -16.76 -12.21
CA SER A 141 6.13 -17.06 -11.86
C SER A 141 6.31 -17.50 -10.40
N LEU A 142 5.49 -16.96 -9.48
CA LEU A 142 5.46 -17.37 -8.08
C LEU A 142 4.96 -18.81 -7.93
N THR A 143 3.90 -19.15 -8.67
CA THR A 143 3.34 -20.51 -8.68
C THR A 143 4.38 -21.51 -9.16
N ASP A 144 5.08 -21.24 -10.27
CA ASP A 144 6.15 -22.09 -10.78
C ASP A 144 7.28 -22.31 -9.76
N LYS A 145 7.63 -21.27 -9.00
CA LYS A 145 8.64 -21.37 -7.93
C LYS A 145 8.14 -22.21 -6.76
N ALA A 146 6.92 -21.96 -6.30
CA ALA A 146 6.32 -22.70 -5.20
C ALA A 146 6.17 -24.19 -5.56
N GLU A 147 5.77 -24.53 -6.79
CA GLU A 147 5.70 -25.92 -7.24
C GLU A 147 7.06 -26.61 -7.29
N LYS A 148 8.10 -25.91 -7.74
CA LYS A 148 9.48 -26.45 -7.75
C LYS A 148 9.97 -26.77 -6.34
N LEU A 149 9.69 -25.88 -5.38
CA LEU A 149 10.01 -26.11 -3.98
C LEU A 149 9.17 -27.25 -3.40
N LYS A 150 7.88 -27.35 -3.73
CA LYS A 150 7.01 -28.43 -3.24
C LYS A 150 7.44 -29.82 -3.75
N LYS A 151 7.90 -29.93 -5.00
CA LYS A 151 8.39 -31.18 -5.59
C LYS A 151 9.66 -31.74 -4.91
N SER A 152 10.39 -30.95 -4.11
CA SER A 152 11.48 -31.50 -3.30
C SER A 152 11.02 -32.17 -2.00
N TYR A 153 9.74 -32.07 -1.62
CA TYR A 153 9.20 -32.56 -0.35
C TYR A 153 8.19 -33.71 -0.48
N ASP A 154 7.79 -34.08 -1.69
CA ASP A 154 6.66 -35.01 -1.87
C ASP A 154 7.09 -36.46 -1.67
N SER A 155 6.96 -36.93 -0.43
CA SER A 155 6.72 -38.34 -0.13
C SER A 155 5.23 -38.52 0.13
N ASP A 156 4.49 -38.77 -0.96
CA ASP A 156 3.34 -39.67 -1.04
C ASP A 156 2.26 -39.51 0.06
N VAL A 157 1.23 -38.65 -0.14
CA VAL A 157 0.19 -38.50 0.90
C VAL A 157 -1.24 -38.29 0.39
N THR A 158 -2.03 -39.35 0.54
CA THR A 158 -3.50 -39.45 0.47
C THR A 158 -4.19 -39.08 1.82
N LEU A 159 -3.81 -37.97 2.48
CA LEU A 159 -4.28 -37.59 3.84
C LEU A 159 -5.09 -36.27 3.92
N VAL A 160 -5.56 -35.75 2.79
CA VAL A 160 -6.12 -34.38 2.66
C VAL A 160 -7.37 -34.13 3.51
N ASP A 161 -8.12 -35.18 3.89
CA ASP A 161 -9.43 -35.02 4.55
C ASP A 161 -9.38 -34.83 6.08
N ARG A 162 -8.22 -35.01 6.74
CA ARG A 162 -8.11 -34.90 8.23
C ARG A 162 -6.89 -34.14 8.74
N TYR A 163 -6.02 -33.70 7.83
CA TYR A 163 -4.76 -33.08 8.18
C TYR A 163 -4.64 -31.75 7.46
N CYS A 164 -4.24 -30.69 8.16
CA CYS A 164 -3.85 -29.43 7.53
C CYS A 164 -2.34 -29.39 7.36
N TRP A 165 -1.90 -28.95 6.19
CA TRP A 165 -0.50 -28.57 5.99
C TRP A 165 -0.27 -27.25 6.72
N THR A 166 0.76 -27.20 7.55
CA THR A 166 1.18 -25.98 8.22
C THR A 166 2.62 -25.68 7.83
N CYS A 167 2.86 -24.47 7.37
CA CYS A 167 4.21 -24.04 7.08
C CYS A 167 5.04 -23.90 8.36
N THR A 168 6.25 -24.45 8.37
CA THR A 168 7.20 -24.34 9.48
C THR A 168 8.39 -23.47 9.14
N ARG A 169 8.68 -23.29 7.84
CA ARG A 169 9.74 -22.40 7.36
C ARG A 169 9.34 -21.74 6.05
N TYR A 170 9.46 -20.42 6.02
CA TYR A 170 9.32 -19.62 4.81
C TYR A 170 10.68 -19.23 4.24
N GLU A 171 10.78 -19.17 2.92
CA GLU A 171 11.85 -18.49 2.21
C GLU A 171 11.33 -17.15 1.71
N GLU A 172 12.09 -16.10 2.00
CA GLU A 172 11.72 -14.72 1.68
C GLU A 172 12.37 -14.30 0.36
N TYR A 173 11.58 -13.62 -0.46
CA TYR A 173 11.94 -13.22 -1.80
C TYR A 173 11.37 -11.81 -2.11
N GLY A 174 12.02 -11.08 -3.01
CA GLY A 174 11.70 -9.67 -3.32
C GLY A 174 12.95 -8.81 -3.15
N ASP A 175 13.13 -7.72 -3.89
CA ASP A 175 12.23 -6.56 -4.01
C ASP A 175 12.49 -5.87 -5.37
N THR A 176 11.44 -5.68 -6.18
CA THR A 176 11.52 -4.84 -7.40
C THR A 176 10.42 -3.81 -7.37
N TYR A 177 10.59 -2.82 -6.50
CA TYR A 177 10.04 -1.50 -6.79
C TYR A 177 10.78 -0.94 -8.01
N GLU A 178 10.35 -1.34 -9.21
CA GLU A 178 10.95 -0.84 -10.46
C GLU A 178 10.93 0.69 -10.44
N GLY A 179 12.05 1.32 -10.82
CA GLY A 179 12.19 2.78 -10.73
C GLY A 179 11.12 3.56 -11.51
N THR A 180 10.51 2.93 -12.51
CA THR A 180 9.35 3.43 -13.26
C THR A 180 8.09 3.52 -12.41
N CYS A 181 7.82 2.53 -11.55
CA CYS A 181 6.68 2.56 -10.63
C CYS A 181 6.83 3.69 -9.60
N ALA A 182 8.04 3.84 -9.05
CA ALA A 182 8.34 4.91 -8.09
C ALA A 182 8.18 6.30 -8.72
N ALA A 183 8.46 6.45 -10.02
CA ALA A 183 8.33 7.72 -10.70
C ALA A 183 6.87 8.15 -10.93
N ILE A 184 5.93 7.19 -11.02
CA ILE A 184 4.52 7.49 -11.32
C ILE A 184 3.64 7.57 -10.07
N VAL A 185 4.04 6.94 -8.95
CA VAL A 185 3.30 7.04 -7.69
C VAL A 185 3.36 8.47 -7.14
N GLY A 186 2.18 9.06 -6.94
CA GLY A 186 2.00 10.48 -6.60
C GLY A 186 1.76 11.39 -7.80
N GLY A 187 1.72 10.83 -9.02
CA GLY A 187 1.31 11.54 -10.23
C GLY A 187 -0.14 12.03 -10.21
N ALA A 188 -0.45 12.90 -11.16
CA ALA A 188 -1.77 13.52 -11.27
C ALA A 188 -2.86 12.51 -11.65
N CYS A 189 -3.98 12.55 -10.96
CA CYS A 189 -5.17 11.80 -11.33
C CYS A 189 -6.34 12.74 -11.66
N VAL A 190 -6.71 12.78 -12.94
CA VAL A 190 -7.64 13.76 -13.53
C VAL A 190 -9.11 13.53 -13.10
N PHE A 191 -9.44 12.39 -12.49
CA PHE A 191 -10.82 12.00 -12.16
C PHE A 191 -11.12 11.95 -10.65
N ALA A 192 -10.11 12.18 -9.83
CA ALA A 192 -10.13 11.81 -8.42
C ALA A 192 -10.74 12.86 -7.48
N ASP A 193 -10.82 14.13 -7.91
CA ASP A 193 -11.15 15.27 -7.05
C ASP A 193 -12.64 15.34 -6.66
N LYS A 194 -13.51 14.63 -7.39
CA LYS A 194 -14.97 14.72 -7.26
C LYS A 194 -15.60 13.57 -6.48
N ILE A 195 -14.82 12.56 -6.08
CA ILE A 195 -15.31 11.36 -5.41
C ILE A 195 -14.64 11.29 -4.03
N PRO A 196 -15.40 11.06 -2.93
CA PRO A 196 -14.81 10.72 -1.65
C PRO A 196 -13.84 9.54 -1.82
N PHE A 197 -12.61 9.66 -1.33
CA PHE A 197 -11.52 8.70 -1.55
C PHE A 197 -11.08 8.53 -3.02
N GLY A 198 -11.58 9.30 -3.99
CA GLY A 198 -11.21 9.18 -5.41
C GLY A 198 -9.71 9.35 -5.67
N ARG A 199 -9.07 10.28 -4.95
CA ARG A 199 -7.60 10.49 -4.99
C ARG A 199 -6.84 9.29 -4.44
N ILE A 200 -7.36 8.72 -3.36
CA ILE A 200 -6.81 7.56 -2.65
C ILE A 200 -6.94 6.30 -3.50
N ILE A 201 -8.12 6.07 -4.09
CA ILE A 201 -8.40 4.96 -5.01
C ILE A 201 -7.54 5.07 -6.27
N CYS A 202 -7.36 6.29 -6.81
CA CYS A 202 -6.54 6.47 -7.99
C CYS A 202 -5.04 6.29 -7.71
N ALA A 203 -4.55 6.79 -6.57
CA ALA A 203 -3.20 6.51 -6.10
C ALA A 203 -3.00 5.00 -5.90
N GLY A 204 -3.97 4.32 -5.29
CA GLY A 204 -3.99 2.86 -5.13
C GLY A 204 -3.96 2.12 -6.48
N ALA A 205 -4.80 2.51 -7.44
CA ALA A 205 -4.84 1.92 -8.78
C ALA A 205 -3.51 2.10 -9.52
N THR A 206 -2.88 3.26 -9.39
CA THR A 206 -1.57 3.53 -9.99
C THR A 206 -0.50 2.62 -9.41
N VAL A 207 -0.50 2.46 -8.08
CA VAL A 207 0.42 1.55 -7.37
C VAL A 207 0.18 0.11 -7.80
N ILE A 208 -1.07 -0.38 -7.78
CA ILE A 208 -1.44 -1.74 -8.19
C ILE A 208 -1.04 -2.02 -9.64
N GLY A 209 -1.10 -1.00 -10.52
CA GLY A 209 -0.71 -1.11 -11.92
C GLY A 209 0.74 -1.56 -12.13
N CYS A 210 1.67 -1.16 -11.25
CA CYS A 210 3.11 -1.30 -11.47
C CYS A 210 3.88 -1.96 -10.33
N TYR A 211 3.32 -2.03 -9.13
CA TYR A 211 4.02 -2.55 -7.96
C TYR A 211 3.96 -4.06 -7.89
N VAL A 212 5.10 -4.66 -7.58
CA VAL A 212 5.25 -6.10 -7.35
C VAL A 212 5.67 -6.29 -5.89
N PRO A 213 4.80 -6.83 -5.02
CA PRO A 213 5.07 -6.94 -3.60
C PRO A 213 6.17 -7.96 -3.29
N PRO A 214 7.03 -7.74 -2.29
CA PRO A 214 7.81 -8.79 -1.66
C PRO A 214 6.93 -9.96 -1.24
N TYR A 215 7.49 -11.16 -1.18
CA TYR A 215 6.74 -12.37 -0.92
C TYR A 215 7.55 -13.39 -0.15
N LYS A 216 6.84 -14.30 0.50
CA LYS A 216 7.39 -15.45 1.19
C LYS A 216 6.75 -16.71 0.63
N ILE A 217 7.56 -17.73 0.33
CA ILE A 217 7.08 -19.04 -0.10
C ILE A 217 7.35 -20.03 1.02
N CYS A 218 6.35 -20.86 1.33
CA CYS A 218 6.54 -21.95 2.25
C CYS A 218 7.55 -22.95 1.69
N ALA A 219 8.72 -23.04 2.32
CA ALA A 219 9.80 -23.93 1.91
C ALA A 219 9.71 -25.27 2.65
N GLU A 220 9.29 -25.28 3.92
CA GLU A 220 9.07 -26.50 4.69
C GLU A 220 7.77 -26.41 5.47
N GLY A 221 7.11 -27.55 5.66
CA GLY A 221 5.93 -27.64 6.50
C GLY A 221 5.71 -29.06 6.99
N ARG A 222 4.64 -29.22 7.77
CA ARG A 222 4.22 -30.52 8.31
C ARG A 222 2.70 -30.65 8.27
N TRP A 223 2.24 -31.89 8.12
CA TRP A 223 0.83 -32.23 8.29
C TRP A 223 0.48 -32.29 9.78
N ASN A 224 -0.52 -31.50 10.19
CA ASN A 224 -1.05 -31.48 11.54
C ASN A 224 -2.47 -32.04 11.57
N THR A 225 -2.83 -32.72 12.67
CA THR A 225 -4.17 -33.30 12.90
C THR A 225 -5.18 -32.34 13.52
N ARG A 226 -4.74 -31.15 13.96
CA ARG A 226 -5.59 -30.13 14.62
C ARG A 226 -5.57 -28.85 13.79
N CYS A 227 -6.75 -28.40 13.38
CA CYS A 227 -6.94 -27.21 12.56
C CYS A 227 -8.14 -26.42 13.13
N PRO A 228 -8.02 -25.14 13.50
CA PRO A 228 -6.81 -24.32 13.55
C PRO A 228 -5.89 -24.73 14.71
N VAL A 229 -4.58 -24.47 14.55
CA VAL A 229 -3.59 -24.71 15.60
C VAL A 229 -3.71 -23.55 16.59
N GLU A 230 -4.24 -23.80 17.79
CA GLU A 230 -4.05 -22.90 18.92
C GLU A 230 -2.57 -22.96 19.33
N GLU A 231 -1.90 -21.82 19.44
CA GLU A 231 -0.54 -21.70 19.98
C GLU A 231 -0.46 -22.11 21.46
#